data_AF-A0A5B2VI11-F1
#
_entry.id   AF-A0A5B2VI11-F1
#
_cell.length_a   1.000
_cell.length_b   1.000
_cell.length_c   1.000
_cell.angle_alpha   90.00
_cell.angle_beta   90.00
_cell.angle_gamma   90.00
#
_symmetry.space_group_name_H-M   'P 1'
#
loop_
_entity.id
_entity.type
_entity.pdbx_description
1 polymer ?
#
loop_
_entity_poly.entity_id
_entity_poly.type
_entity_poly.pdbx_seq_one_letter_code
_entity_poly.pdbx_strand_id
1 'polypeptide(L)'
;MMTRTVSKPLFKTLVIVCEDSKVTPNYLKGFVKELADEKIWDVIEVYPLPKPEASTVTNKQPHKSERKKRDLIVVKDEPIIEEEHKQVPVRYVREAQLWRLERGYDEGWAVYDKDGHPYHAAAYTLSLVEPLVHIAFTSIAIEHWFLLHFEQNDTPFTKSKDVPLAKHVTGYTSEKKAGTEIFDEIRKTLELATVNAAWLRKSTVSELPFYERNPYINIDHLIFRLYGYHRVGMSTSISIKHISITPILNGNDLDVQVENKSKSAIITDEIKFHSYDGDGQRIVHRFDRERIDPQNATIFSFDISEVLQLYIEIHNEIIVVDITI
;
A
#
# COMPACT_ATOMS: atom_id res chain seq x y z
N MET A 1 36.49 4.78 -30.80
CA MET A 1 36.39 4.87 -29.33
C MET A 1 34.91 4.76 -28.97
N MET A 2 34.47 3.60 -28.50
CA MET A 2 33.07 3.40 -28.09
C MET A 2 32.87 4.04 -26.72
N THR A 3 32.08 5.10 -26.66
CA THR A 3 31.64 5.73 -25.42
C THR A 3 30.74 4.75 -24.68
N ARG A 4 31.27 4.21 -23.57
CA ARG A 4 30.52 3.50 -22.54
C ARG A 4 29.37 4.41 -22.07
N THR A 5 28.15 4.09 -22.47
CA THR A 5 26.94 4.61 -21.82
C THR A 5 26.95 4.09 -20.40
N VAL A 6 27.39 4.93 -19.46
CA VAL A 6 27.16 4.72 -18.05
C VAL A 6 25.65 4.78 -17.86
N SER A 7 25.02 3.62 -17.62
CA SER A 7 23.60 3.58 -17.25
C SER A 7 23.43 4.44 -16.00
N LYS A 8 22.65 5.52 -16.11
CA LYS A 8 22.22 6.25 -14.91
C LYS A 8 21.54 5.24 -13.97
N PRO A 9 21.76 5.32 -12.65
CA PRO A 9 20.91 4.59 -11.71
C PRO A 9 19.45 4.96 -12.03
N LEU A 10 18.59 3.95 -12.15
CA LEU A 10 17.16 4.15 -12.37
C LEU A 10 16.62 4.80 -11.09
N PHE A 11 16.35 6.10 -11.14
CA PHE A 11 15.59 6.76 -10.09
C PHE A 11 14.22 6.07 -10.00
N LYS A 12 13.77 5.74 -8.78
CA LYS A 12 12.47 5.16 -8.48
C LYS A 12 11.62 6.20 -7.74
N THR A 13 10.50 6.56 -8.33
CA THR A 13 9.64 7.64 -7.85
C THR A 13 8.19 7.18 -7.72
N LEU A 14 7.55 7.53 -6.60
CA LEU A 14 6.20 7.13 -6.24
C LEU A 14 5.34 8.36 -5.94
N VAL A 15 4.14 8.41 -6.51
CA VAL A 15 3.11 9.38 -6.15
C VAL A 15 1.93 8.69 -5.48
N ILE A 16 1.44 9.26 -4.39
CA ILE A 16 0.25 8.78 -3.67
C ILE A 16 -0.76 9.90 -3.59
N VAL A 17 -1.95 9.70 -4.15
CA VAL A 17 -3.06 10.66 -4.16
C VAL A 17 -4.11 10.20 -3.17
N CYS A 18 -4.25 10.90 -2.06
CA CYS A 18 -5.27 10.64 -1.06
C CYS A 18 -6.52 11.49 -1.30
N GLU A 19 -7.67 10.90 -0.99
CA GLU A 19 -8.96 11.58 -0.93
C GLU A 19 -9.00 12.71 0.09
N ASP A 20 -8.60 12.41 1.33
CA ASP A 20 -8.60 13.38 2.41
C ASP A 20 -7.28 14.16 2.49
N SER A 21 -7.29 15.30 3.20
CA SER A 21 -6.13 16.21 3.27
C SER A 21 -5.28 16.07 4.53
N LYS A 22 -5.57 15.08 5.37
CA LYS A 22 -5.27 15.14 6.79
C LYS A 22 -4.88 13.78 7.36
N VAL A 23 -5.82 12.88 7.58
CA VAL A 23 -5.61 11.62 8.31
C VAL A 23 -4.75 10.68 7.48
N THR A 24 -5.20 10.30 6.28
CA THR A 24 -4.48 9.35 5.43
C THR A 24 -3.13 9.89 4.97
N PRO A 25 -3.03 11.14 4.46
CA PRO A 25 -1.73 11.68 4.07
C PRO A 25 -0.72 11.73 5.21
N ASN A 26 -1.13 12.09 6.43
CA ASN A 26 -0.20 12.21 7.55
C ASN A 26 0.26 10.84 8.07
N TYR A 27 -0.63 9.84 8.06
CA TYR A 27 -0.26 8.46 8.32
C TYR A 27 0.80 7.97 7.32
N LEU A 28 0.57 8.15 6.02
CA LEU A 28 1.50 7.71 4.97
C LEU A 28 2.82 8.50 4.98
N LYS A 29 2.79 9.80 5.29
CA LYS A 29 4.01 10.60 5.49
C LYS A 29 4.86 10.11 6.67
N GLY A 30 4.24 9.47 7.67
CA GLY A 30 4.97 8.76 8.72
C GLY A 30 5.89 7.68 8.15
N PHE A 31 5.36 6.82 7.27
CA PHE A 31 6.17 5.82 6.58
C PHE A 31 7.22 6.43 5.66
N VAL A 32 6.89 7.48 4.90
CA VAL A 32 7.87 8.17 4.05
C VAL A 32 9.06 8.68 4.87
N LYS A 33 8.81 9.19 6.09
CA LYS A 33 9.87 9.63 7.00
C LYS A 33 10.67 8.44 7.56
N GLU A 34 10.01 7.35 7.95
CA GLU A 34 10.64 6.14 8.46
C GLU A 34 11.57 5.50 7.42
N LEU A 35 11.12 5.44 6.16
CA LEU A 35 11.80 4.76 5.07
C LEU A 35 12.80 5.64 4.30
N ALA A 36 13.02 6.88 4.74
CA ALA A 36 13.85 7.84 4.02
C ALA A 36 15.30 7.37 3.82
N ASP A 37 15.84 6.62 4.79
CA ASP A 37 17.22 6.13 4.76
C ASP A 37 17.38 4.76 4.07
N GLU A 38 16.26 4.05 3.83
CA GLU A 38 16.25 2.72 3.22
C GLU A 38 16.52 2.74 1.70
N LYS A 39 16.40 3.92 1.07
CA LYS A 39 16.67 4.14 -0.36
C LYS A 39 15.91 3.18 -1.30
N ILE A 40 14.74 2.71 -0.87
CA ILE A 40 13.82 1.89 -1.69
C ILE A 40 13.26 2.74 -2.83
N TRP A 41 12.98 4.01 -2.52
CA TRP A 41 12.46 5.03 -3.41
C TRP A 41 13.35 6.27 -3.30
N ASP A 42 13.66 6.90 -4.44
CA ASP A 42 14.38 8.18 -4.46
C ASP A 42 13.44 9.33 -4.06
N VAL A 43 12.17 9.26 -4.49
CA VAL A 43 11.14 10.26 -4.17
C VAL A 43 9.81 9.55 -3.90
N ILE A 44 9.18 9.90 -2.78
CA ILE A 44 7.79 9.56 -2.51
C ILE A 44 7.05 10.85 -2.20
N GLU A 45 6.01 11.18 -2.98
CA GLU A 45 5.16 12.33 -2.73
C GLU A 45 3.74 11.92 -2.39
N VAL A 46 3.22 12.46 -1.28
CA VAL A 46 1.87 12.19 -0.78
C VAL A 46 1.02 13.44 -0.90
N TYR A 47 0.01 13.37 -1.78
CA TYR A 47 -0.95 14.41 -2.06
C TYR A 47 -2.25 14.22 -1.25
N PRO A 48 -2.92 15.31 -0.84
CA PRO A 48 -2.52 16.70 -1.09
C PRO A 48 -1.31 17.12 -0.24
N LEU A 49 -0.46 17.96 -0.84
CA LEU A 49 0.64 18.59 -0.13
C LEU A 49 0.12 19.47 1.01
N PRO A 50 0.85 19.55 2.15
CA PRO A 50 0.47 20.45 3.22
C PRO A 50 0.40 21.89 2.69
N LYS A 51 -0.58 22.66 3.15
CA LYS A 51 -0.65 24.09 2.81
C LYS A 51 0.62 24.75 3.37
N PRO A 52 1.38 25.53 2.56
CA PRO A 52 2.54 26.24 3.08
C PRO A 52 2.09 27.10 4.26
N GLU A 53 2.78 26.98 5.39
CA GLU A 53 2.49 27.79 6.56
C GLU A 53 2.58 29.26 6.16
N ALA A 54 1.50 30.02 6.36
CA ALA A 54 1.53 31.45 6.18
C ALA A 54 2.54 32.00 7.20
N SER A 55 3.75 32.32 6.75
CA SER A 55 4.77 32.95 7.57
C SER A 55 4.22 34.28 8.05
N THR A 56 3.79 34.32 9.31
CA THR A 56 3.34 35.53 10.00
C THR A 56 4.56 36.37 10.39
N VAL A 57 5.27 36.88 9.38
CA VAL A 57 6.21 37.98 9.60
C VAL A 57 5.39 39.24 9.84
N THR A 58 5.10 39.53 11.11
CA THR A 58 4.45 40.76 11.54
C THR A 58 5.44 41.93 11.43
N ASN A 59 5.60 42.49 10.24
CA ASN A 59 6.18 43.83 10.12
C ASN A 59 5.13 44.86 10.57
N LYS A 60 5.14 45.20 11.86
CA LYS A 60 4.40 46.36 12.39
C LYS A 60 5.05 47.64 11.86
N GLN A 61 4.48 48.24 10.82
CA GLN A 61 4.72 49.66 10.50
C GLN A 61 3.61 50.50 11.16
N PRO A 62 3.91 51.57 11.93
CA PRO A 62 2.94 52.14 12.87
C PRO A 62 1.81 53.00 12.28
N HIS A 63 1.66 53.13 10.96
CA HIS A 63 0.77 54.17 10.40
C HIS A 63 0.08 53.84 9.06
N LYS A 64 -0.27 52.58 8.79
CA LYS A 64 -1.12 52.23 7.64
C LYS A 64 -2.32 51.39 8.08
N SER A 65 -3.52 51.85 7.72
CA SER A 65 -4.78 51.11 7.91
C SER A 65 -4.68 49.70 7.32
N GLU A 66 -5.24 48.70 8.03
CA GLU A 66 -5.30 47.31 7.60
C GLU A 66 -5.85 47.20 6.16
N ARG A 67 -4.97 46.85 5.22
CA ARG A 67 -5.36 46.47 3.88
C ARG A 67 -5.39 44.95 3.83
N LYS A 68 -6.55 44.34 3.57
CA LYS A 68 -6.63 42.91 3.21
C LYS A 68 -5.62 42.65 2.09
N LYS A 69 -4.53 41.95 2.40
CA LYS A 69 -3.63 41.45 1.37
C LYS A 69 -4.44 40.44 0.55
N ARG A 70 -4.38 40.60 -0.77
CA ARG A 70 -4.81 39.53 -1.67
C ARG A 70 -3.83 38.38 -1.46
N ASP A 71 -4.34 37.19 -1.17
CA ASP A 71 -3.53 36.00 -1.17
C ASP A 71 -2.87 35.88 -2.54
N LEU A 72 -1.54 35.78 -2.55
CA LEU A 72 -0.83 35.35 -3.74
C LEU A 72 -1.35 33.94 -4.03
N ILE A 73 -2.06 33.79 -5.15
CA ILE A 73 -2.40 32.48 -5.68
C ILE A 73 -1.05 31.83 -5.99
N VAL A 74 -0.54 31.02 -5.06
CA VAL A 74 0.37 29.94 -5.42
C VAL A 74 -0.47 29.11 -6.37
N VAL A 75 -0.18 29.20 -7.67
CA VAL A 75 -0.77 28.31 -8.65
C VAL A 75 -0.28 26.94 -8.23
N LYS A 76 -1.11 26.24 -7.46
CA LYS A 76 -0.98 24.81 -7.30
C LYS A 76 -1.10 24.28 -8.69
N ASP A 77 -0.02 23.69 -9.16
CA ASP A 77 0.06 23.07 -10.47
C ASP A 77 -0.70 21.72 -10.37
N GLU A 78 -1.95 21.76 -9.91
CA GLU A 78 -2.83 20.59 -9.86
C GLU A 78 -3.11 20.18 -11.31
N PRO A 79 -3.07 18.87 -11.63
CA PRO A 79 -3.30 18.40 -12.98
C PRO A 79 -4.69 18.81 -13.45
N ILE A 80 -4.81 19.14 -14.72
CA ILE A 80 -6.11 19.47 -15.32
C ILE A 80 -6.83 18.16 -15.62
N ILE A 81 -7.89 17.88 -14.86
CA ILE A 81 -8.67 16.64 -14.99
C ILE A 81 -9.80 16.86 -15.99
N GLU A 82 -9.96 15.95 -16.95
CA GLU A 82 -11.06 15.96 -17.91
C GLU A 82 -12.42 15.83 -17.21
N GLU A 83 -13.46 16.49 -17.73
CA GLU A 83 -14.79 16.53 -17.08
C GLU A 83 -15.34 15.14 -16.73
N GLU A 84 -15.12 14.15 -17.61
CA GLU A 84 -15.53 12.75 -17.43
C GLU A 84 -14.84 12.05 -16.24
N HIS A 85 -13.67 12.54 -15.81
CA HIS A 85 -12.90 11.99 -14.71
C HIS A 85 -12.99 12.81 -13.42
N LYS A 86 -13.76 13.90 -13.37
CA LYS A 86 -13.85 14.75 -12.17
C LYS A 86 -14.66 14.13 -11.02
N GLN A 87 -15.46 13.12 -11.30
CA GLN A 87 -16.32 12.48 -10.31
C GLN A 87 -15.47 11.64 -9.34
N VAL A 88 -15.81 11.68 -8.05
CA VAL A 88 -15.13 10.85 -7.05
C VAL A 88 -15.69 9.42 -7.06
N PRO A 89 -14.84 8.39 -6.90
CA PRO A 89 -13.38 8.46 -6.70
C PRO A 89 -12.55 8.38 -7.98
N VAL A 90 -13.17 8.35 -9.18
CA VAL A 90 -12.47 8.30 -10.49
C VAL A 90 -11.38 9.38 -10.59
N ARG A 91 -11.67 10.56 -10.05
CA ARG A 91 -10.75 11.68 -9.95
C ARG A 91 -9.39 11.31 -9.37
N TYR A 92 -9.35 10.56 -8.27
CA TYR A 92 -8.09 10.25 -7.58
C TYR A 92 -7.21 9.31 -8.40
N VAL A 93 -7.83 8.34 -9.07
CA VAL A 93 -7.14 7.45 -10.02
C VAL A 93 -6.62 8.24 -11.21
N ARG A 94 -7.43 9.16 -11.76
CA ARG A 94 -7.01 10.00 -12.88
C ARG A 94 -5.87 10.93 -12.49
N GLU A 95 -5.91 11.54 -11.30
CA GLU A 95 -4.80 12.33 -10.78
C GLU A 95 -3.53 11.48 -10.72
N ALA A 96 -3.56 10.30 -10.11
CA ALA A 96 -2.39 9.41 -10.03
C ALA A 96 -1.82 9.07 -11.43
N GLN A 97 -2.68 8.83 -12.43
CA GLN A 97 -2.27 8.66 -13.82
C GLN A 97 -1.58 9.91 -14.40
N LEU A 98 -2.17 11.09 -14.22
CA LEU A 98 -1.62 12.34 -14.75
C LEU A 98 -0.29 12.69 -14.08
N TRP A 99 -0.17 12.53 -12.77
CA TRP A 99 1.10 12.69 -12.06
C TRP A 99 2.16 11.76 -12.66
N ARG A 100 1.84 10.47 -12.83
CA ARG A 100 2.75 9.50 -13.45
C ARG A 100 3.17 9.91 -14.87
N LEU A 101 2.20 10.16 -15.75
CA LEU A 101 2.43 10.36 -17.18
C LEU A 101 3.02 11.73 -17.51
N GLU A 102 2.59 12.79 -16.83
CA GLU A 102 2.97 14.17 -17.16
C GLU A 102 4.14 14.67 -16.32
N ARG A 103 4.28 14.18 -15.08
CA ARG A 103 5.37 14.57 -14.17
C ARG A 103 6.46 13.53 -14.02
N GLY A 104 6.28 12.37 -14.64
CA GLY A 104 7.32 11.35 -14.77
C GLY A 104 7.58 10.54 -13.50
N TYR A 105 6.57 10.35 -12.64
CA TYR A 105 6.68 9.34 -11.59
C TYR A 105 6.68 7.94 -12.21
N ASP A 106 7.36 6.98 -11.57
CA ASP A 106 7.39 5.60 -12.07
C ASP A 106 6.09 4.86 -11.76
N GLU A 107 5.50 5.14 -10.58
CA GLU A 107 4.33 4.46 -10.05
C GLU A 107 3.37 5.44 -9.34
N GLY A 108 2.06 5.19 -9.44
CA GLY A 108 1.02 6.00 -8.83
C GLY A 108 0.04 5.17 -8.00
N TRP A 109 -0.43 5.72 -6.88
CA TRP A 109 -1.46 5.11 -6.05
C TRP A 109 -2.59 6.10 -5.76
N ALA A 110 -3.83 5.67 -5.93
CA ALA A 110 -5.01 6.36 -5.44
C ALA A 110 -5.46 5.74 -4.11
N VAL A 111 -5.66 6.57 -3.10
CA VAL A 111 -6.06 6.15 -1.75
C VAL A 111 -7.37 6.82 -1.37
N TYR A 112 -8.43 6.04 -1.26
CA TYR A 112 -9.78 6.56 -1.01
C TYR A 112 -10.65 5.54 -0.28
N ASP A 113 -11.70 6.01 0.36
CA ASP A 113 -12.71 5.16 0.98
C ASP A 113 -13.98 5.08 0.11
N LYS A 114 -14.88 4.15 0.44
CA LYS A 114 -16.11 4.01 -0.35
C LYS A 114 -17.04 5.20 -0.15
N ASP A 115 -17.20 5.61 1.12
CA ASP A 115 -18.16 6.57 1.71
C ASP A 115 -19.47 6.81 0.92
N GLY A 116 -20.05 5.76 0.34
CA GLY A 116 -21.29 5.85 -0.46
C GLY A 116 -21.15 6.49 -1.85
N HIS A 117 -19.94 6.76 -2.35
CA HIS A 117 -19.72 7.26 -3.71
C HIS A 117 -20.15 6.22 -4.77
N PRO A 118 -20.76 6.63 -5.90
CA PRO A 118 -21.33 5.67 -6.85
C PRO A 118 -20.36 5.17 -7.93
N TYR A 119 -19.21 5.83 -8.13
CA TYR A 119 -18.34 5.60 -9.30
C TYR A 119 -17.13 4.69 -9.05
N HIS A 120 -17.19 3.79 -8.07
CA HIS A 120 -16.08 2.89 -7.75
C HIS A 120 -15.71 1.92 -8.87
N ALA A 121 -16.71 1.36 -9.56
CA ALA A 121 -16.48 0.47 -10.69
C ALA A 121 -15.73 1.19 -11.83
N ALA A 122 -16.05 2.46 -12.07
CA ALA A 122 -15.36 3.28 -13.06
C ALA A 122 -13.92 3.60 -12.63
N ALA A 123 -13.69 3.91 -11.34
CA ALA A 123 -12.36 4.15 -10.81
C ALA A 123 -11.47 2.89 -10.92
N TYR A 124 -12.03 1.72 -10.58
CA TYR A 124 -11.33 0.44 -10.75
C TYR A 124 -11.00 0.17 -12.22
N THR A 125 -11.97 0.31 -13.12
CA THR A 125 -11.75 0.12 -14.57
C THR A 125 -10.67 1.07 -15.09
N LEU A 126 -10.69 2.33 -14.64
CA LEU A 126 -9.68 3.31 -15.03
C LEU A 126 -8.28 2.91 -14.54
N SER A 127 -8.15 2.33 -13.34
CA SER A 127 -6.85 1.86 -12.83
C SER A 127 -6.26 0.73 -13.68
N LEU A 128 -7.09 -0.11 -14.30
CA LEU A 128 -6.64 -1.21 -15.16
C LEU A 128 -6.06 -0.73 -16.50
N VAL A 129 -6.32 0.51 -16.91
CA VAL A 129 -5.79 1.10 -18.15
C VAL A 129 -4.28 1.34 -18.04
N GLU A 130 -3.78 1.68 -16.84
CA GLU A 130 -2.38 1.99 -16.57
C GLU A 130 -1.82 1.01 -15.53
N PRO A 131 -1.05 -0.02 -15.91
CA PRO A 131 -0.63 -1.10 -15.01
C PRO A 131 0.19 -0.69 -13.78
N LEU A 132 0.75 0.53 -13.79
CA LEU A 132 1.55 1.11 -12.71
C LEU A 132 0.76 2.17 -11.91
N VAL A 133 -0.57 2.16 -12.05
CA VAL A 133 -1.48 2.90 -11.19
C VAL A 133 -2.33 1.91 -10.39
N HIS A 134 -2.28 2.04 -9.08
CA HIS A 134 -2.91 1.11 -8.15
C HIS A 134 -3.91 1.81 -7.23
N ILE A 135 -4.76 1.02 -6.59
CA ILE A 135 -5.78 1.50 -5.64
C ILE A 135 -5.51 0.90 -4.27
N ALA A 136 -5.42 1.76 -3.25
CA ALA A 136 -5.53 1.40 -1.85
C ALA A 136 -6.89 1.92 -1.32
N PHE A 137 -7.70 1.02 -0.80
CA PHE A 137 -9.12 1.21 -0.59
C PHE A 137 -9.57 0.67 0.77
N THR A 138 -10.54 1.38 1.36
CA THR A 138 -11.31 0.90 2.51
C THR A 138 -12.80 1.00 2.23
N SER A 139 -13.57 -0.02 2.59
CA SER A 139 -15.01 -0.08 2.33
C SER A 139 -15.83 1.00 3.05
N ILE A 140 -15.31 1.58 4.13
CA ILE A 140 -16.00 2.62 4.91
C ILE A 140 -15.07 3.79 5.22
N ALA A 141 -13.95 3.55 5.91
CA ALA A 141 -13.01 4.60 6.28
C ALA A 141 -11.65 4.02 6.71
N ILE A 142 -10.61 4.87 6.69
CA ILE A 142 -9.25 4.50 7.10
C ILE A 142 -9.15 4.10 8.58
N GLU A 143 -10.08 4.54 9.42
CA GLU A 143 -10.17 4.13 10.82
C GLU A 143 -10.32 2.63 11.00
N HIS A 144 -10.96 1.94 10.05
CA HIS A 144 -11.06 0.49 10.11
C HIS A 144 -9.68 -0.14 9.89
N TRP A 145 -8.84 0.39 8.99
CA TRP A 145 -7.44 -0.03 8.90
C TRP A 145 -6.69 0.19 10.21
N PHE A 146 -6.90 1.33 10.88
CA PHE A 146 -6.29 1.57 12.20
C PHE A 146 -6.80 0.62 13.28
N LEU A 147 -8.06 0.19 13.22
CA LEU A 147 -8.60 -0.80 14.15
C LEU A 147 -7.90 -2.16 14.00
N LEU A 148 -7.52 -2.53 12.76
CA LEU A 148 -6.82 -3.80 12.49
C LEU A 148 -5.43 -3.88 13.12
N HIS A 149 -4.84 -2.76 13.56
CA HIS A 149 -3.62 -2.75 14.36
C HIS A 149 -3.80 -3.29 15.79
N PHE A 150 -5.04 -3.52 16.23
CA PHE A 150 -5.36 -3.97 17.58
C PHE A 150 -6.17 -5.26 17.61
N GLU A 151 -7.07 -5.46 16.65
CA GLU A 151 -7.96 -6.62 16.64
C GLU A 151 -8.38 -7.02 15.22
N GLN A 152 -8.72 -8.30 15.07
CA GLN A 152 -9.50 -8.76 13.92
C GLN A 152 -10.92 -8.18 14.00
N ASN A 153 -11.37 -7.55 12.92
CA ASN A 153 -12.71 -6.96 12.87
C ASN A 153 -13.34 -7.11 11.48
N ASP A 154 -14.33 -8.00 11.37
CA ASP A 154 -15.15 -8.26 10.17
C ASP A 154 -16.52 -7.56 10.23
N THR A 155 -16.70 -6.62 11.16
CA THR A 155 -17.98 -5.91 11.29
C THR A 155 -18.18 -4.96 10.11
N PRO A 156 -19.30 -5.06 9.37
CA PRO A 156 -19.64 -4.05 8.38
C PRO A 156 -20.08 -2.76 9.08
N PHE A 157 -19.43 -1.66 8.76
CA PHE A 157 -19.81 -0.34 9.27
C PHE A 157 -20.64 0.42 8.24
N THR A 158 -21.40 1.43 8.67
CA THR A 158 -22.10 2.34 7.74
C THR A 158 -21.38 3.67 7.62
N LYS A 159 -20.73 4.14 8.71
CA LYS A 159 -20.03 5.42 8.75
C LYS A 159 -18.71 5.28 9.53
N SER A 160 -17.74 6.14 9.23
CA SER A 160 -16.44 6.20 9.93
C SER A 160 -16.59 6.28 11.46
N LYS A 161 -17.52 7.09 11.97
CA LYS A 161 -17.78 7.26 13.41
C LYS A 161 -18.24 5.98 14.14
N ASP A 162 -18.70 4.99 13.40
CA ASP A 162 -19.19 3.73 13.97
C ASP A 162 -18.02 2.76 14.23
N VAL A 163 -16.83 3.04 13.67
CA VAL A 163 -15.61 2.27 13.92
C VAL A 163 -15.14 2.50 15.37
N PRO A 164 -15.02 1.46 16.20
CA PRO A 164 -14.78 1.59 17.63
C PRO A 164 -13.31 1.88 18.01
N LEU A 165 -12.57 2.65 17.20
CA LEU A 165 -11.13 2.90 17.39
C LEU A 165 -10.82 3.60 18.72
N ALA A 166 -11.74 4.41 19.23
CA ALA A 166 -11.61 5.09 20.53
C ALA A 166 -11.50 4.14 21.74
N LYS A 167 -11.80 2.84 21.57
CA LYS A 167 -11.55 1.81 22.59
C LYS A 167 -10.06 1.52 22.78
N HIS A 168 -9.26 1.70 21.74
CA HIS A 168 -7.83 1.38 21.72
C HIS A 168 -6.98 2.65 21.79
N VAL A 169 -7.37 3.69 21.04
CA VAL A 169 -6.63 4.95 20.94
C VAL A 169 -7.34 6.01 21.78
N THR A 170 -6.82 6.27 22.99
CA THR A 170 -7.43 7.22 23.92
C THR A 170 -7.41 8.63 23.33
N GLY A 171 -8.58 9.28 23.29
CA GLY A 171 -8.71 10.63 22.75
C GLY A 171 -8.80 10.69 21.21
N TYR A 172 -8.87 9.54 20.54
CA TYR A 172 -9.23 9.48 19.13
C TYR A 172 -10.65 10.03 18.92
N THR A 173 -10.77 11.04 18.08
CA THR A 173 -12.07 11.51 17.58
C THR A 173 -11.88 11.85 16.10
N SER A 174 -12.85 11.51 15.26
CA SER A 174 -12.80 11.82 13.82
C SER A 174 -12.56 13.33 13.54
N GLU A 175 -12.95 14.20 14.48
CA GLU A 175 -12.75 15.66 14.40
C GLU A 175 -11.38 16.14 14.94
N LYS A 176 -10.81 15.45 15.93
CA LYS A 176 -9.49 15.77 16.50
C LYS A 176 -8.47 14.70 16.11
N LYS A 177 -7.54 15.15 15.26
CA LYS A 177 -6.20 14.59 14.99
C LYS A 177 -6.09 13.68 13.78
N ALA A 178 -6.05 14.39 12.66
CA ALA A 178 -5.10 14.26 11.56
C ALA A 178 -3.60 14.32 11.96
N GLY A 179 -3.19 13.78 13.12
CA GLY A 179 -1.85 14.00 13.67
C GLY A 179 -0.88 12.86 13.39
N THR A 180 0.43 13.12 13.46
CA THR A 180 1.49 12.10 13.45
C THR A 180 1.43 11.16 14.66
N GLU A 181 0.72 11.55 15.73
CA GLU A 181 0.58 10.76 16.96
C GLU A 181 0.00 9.36 16.73
N ILE A 182 -0.98 9.22 15.81
CA ILE A 182 -1.56 7.90 15.52
C ILE A 182 -0.56 6.98 14.84
N PHE A 183 0.31 7.53 13.98
CA PHE A 183 1.34 6.76 13.30
C PHE A 183 2.31 6.14 14.33
N ASP A 184 2.83 6.94 15.27
CA ASP A 184 3.78 6.46 16.28
C ASP A 184 3.17 5.37 17.20
N GLU A 185 1.86 5.43 17.44
CA GLU A 185 1.13 4.47 18.24
C GLU A 185 0.96 3.14 17.49
N ILE A 186 0.39 3.18 16.28
CA ILE A 186 -0.03 1.96 15.58
C ILE A 186 1.08 1.34 14.74
N ARG A 187 2.12 2.07 14.33
CA ARG A 187 3.22 1.50 13.51
C ARG A 187 3.94 0.33 14.20
N LYS A 188 3.83 0.21 15.53
CA LYS A 188 4.41 -0.88 16.34
C LYS A 188 3.77 -2.24 16.11
N THR A 189 2.56 -2.26 15.58
CA THR A 189 1.76 -3.46 15.35
C THR A 189 1.42 -3.60 13.87
N LEU A 190 2.28 -3.09 12.99
CA LEU A 190 2.04 -3.13 11.55
C LEU A 190 1.89 -4.56 11.05
N GLU A 191 2.76 -5.47 11.51
CA GLU A 191 2.71 -6.88 11.12
C GLU A 191 1.38 -7.54 11.52
N LEU A 192 0.85 -7.19 12.70
CA LEU A 192 -0.48 -7.62 13.12
C LEU A 192 -1.57 -7.05 12.22
N ALA A 193 -1.49 -5.75 11.87
CA ALA A 193 -2.47 -5.12 10.99
C ALA A 193 -2.51 -5.74 9.59
N THR A 194 -1.34 -6.08 9.03
CA THR A 194 -1.26 -6.72 7.71
C THR A 194 -1.83 -8.13 7.72
N VAL A 195 -1.60 -8.90 8.80
CA VAL A 195 -2.23 -10.22 9.00
C VAL A 195 -3.74 -10.09 9.16
N ASN A 196 -4.20 -9.13 9.96
CA ASN A 196 -5.63 -8.90 10.20
C ASN A 196 -6.34 -8.43 8.93
N ALA A 197 -5.68 -7.65 8.06
CA ALA A 197 -6.23 -7.28 6.76
C ALA A 197 -6.31 -8.46 5.78
N ALA A 198 -5.30 -9.34 5.77
CA ALA A 198 -5.34 -10.58 4.99
C ALA A 198 -6.45 -11.52 5.50
N TRP A 199 -6.57 -11.68 6.83
CA TRP A 199 -7.65 -12.40 7.48
C TRP A 199 -9.02 -11.84 7.08
N LEU A 200 -9.20 -10.52 7.16
CA LEU A 200 -10.45 -9.85 6.82
C LEU A 200 -10.87 -10.16 5.38
N ARG A 201 -9.96 -9.98 4.43
CA ARG A 201 -10.24 -10.27 3.02
C ARG A 201 -10.56 -11.75 2.78
N LYS A 202 -9.95 -12.66 3.53
CA LYS A 202 -10.24 -14.10 3.48
C LYS A 202 -11.57 -14.47 4.14
N SER A 203 -11.94 -13.81 5.25
CA SER A 203 -13.19 -14.07 5.97
C SER A 203 -14.41 -13.47 5.27
N THR A 204 -14.22 -12.45 4.42
CA THR A 204 -15.28 -11.80 3.65
C THR A 204 -15.16 -12.03 2.14
N VAL A 205 -14.69 -13.21 1.73
CA VAL A 205 -14.69 -13.61 0.32
C VAL A 205 -16.12 -13.59 -0.22
N SER A 206 -16.28 -13.01 -1.40
CA SER A 206 -17.57 -12.77 -2.03
C SER A 206 -17.40 -12.69 -3.54
N GLU A 207 -18.42 -13.09 -4.30
CA GLU A 207 -18.49 -12.87 -5.75
C GLU A 207 -18.57 -11.37 -6.12
N LEU A 208 -18.89 -10.51 -5.15
CA LEU A 208 -18.90 -9.07 -5.34
C LEU A 208 -17.48 -8.56 -5.62
N PRO A 209 -17.31 -7.56 -6.51
CA PRO A 209 -16.04 -6.89 -6.65
C PRO A 209 -15.65 -6.21 -5.33
N PHE A 210 -14.35 -6.05 -5.07
CA PHE A 210 -13.87 -5.56 -3.77
C PHE A 210 -14.50 -4.23 -3.33
N TYR A 211 -14.77 -3.33 -4.28
CA TYR A 211 -15.37 -2.02 -4.01
C TYR A 211 -16.88 -2.10 -3.66
N GLU A 212 -17.51 -3.24 -3.83
CA GLU A 212 -18.88 -3.52 -3.38
C GLU A 212 -18.93 -4.22 -2.02
N ARG A 213 -17.82 -4.82 -1.57
CA ARG A 213 -17.72 -5.53 -0.29
C ARG A 213 -17.70 -4.56 0.89
N ASN A 214 -18.31 -4.98 1.98
CA ASN A 214 -18.21 -4.31 3.28
C ASN A 214 -18.30 -5.37 4.39
N PRO A 215 -17.24 -5.55 5.19
CA PRO A 215 -15.99 -4.80 5.14
C PRO A 215 -15.03 -5.27 4.02
N TYR A 216 -14.14 -4.38 3.60
CA TYR A 216 -12.98 -4.71 2.75
C TYR A 216 -11.90 -3.65 2.90
N ILE A 217 -10.65 -4.07 3.07
CA ILE A 217 -9.49 -3.18 3.17
C ILE A 217 -8.33 -3.81 2.40
N ASN A 218 -7.56 -2.98 1.70
CA ASN A 218 -6.31 -3.40 1.08
C ASN A 218 -5.17 -2.35 1.21
N ILE A 219 -5.23 -1.51 2.25
CA ILE A 219 -4.20 -0.50 2.55
C ILE A 219 -2.82 -1.13 2.78
N ASP A 220 -2.76 -2.33 3.37
CA ASP A 220 -1.54 -3.11 3.54
C ASP A 220 -0.78 -3.34 2.22
N HIS A 221 -1.48 -3.40 1.08
CA HIS A 221 -0.84 -3.54 -0.23
C HIS A 221 0.02 -2.33 -0.59
N LEU A 222 -0.44 -1.11 -0.27
CA LEU A 222 0.34 0.11 -0.43
C LEU A 222 1.52 0.13 0.55
N ILE A 223 1.31 -0.32 1.79
CA ILE A 223 2.38 -0.38 2.79
C ILE A 223 3.48 -1.34 2.34
N PHE A 224 3.15 -2.55 1.89
CA PHE A 224 4.12 -3.47 1.29
C PHE A 224 4.92 -2.83 0.17
N ARG A 225 4.25 -2.08 -0.70
CA ARG A 225 4.91 -1.40 -1.81
C ARG A 225 5.85 -0.29 -1.35
N LEU A 226 5.52 0.44 -0.28
CA LEU A 226 6.40 1.42 0.37
C LEU A 226 7.68 0.76 0.89
N TYR A 227 7.57 -0.41 1.54
CA TYR A 227 8.72 -1.24 1.96
C TYR A 227 9.45 -1.93 0.80
N GLY A 228 9.01 -1.71 -0.44
CA GLY A 228 9.63 -2.30 -1.63
C GLY A 228 9.29 -3.77 -1.85
N TYR A 229 8.33 -4.30 -1.10
CA TYR A 229 7.92 -5.69 -1.23
C TYR A 229 7.15 -5.89 -2.53
N HIS A 230 7.35 -7.07 -3.11
CA HIS A 230 6.58 -7.53 -4.26
C HIS A 230 5.35 -8.28 -3.76
N ARG A 231 4.31 -8.34 -4.60
CA ARG A 231 3.12 -9.13 -4.33
C ARG A 231 2.89 -10.11 -5.47
N VAL A 232 2.43 -11.31 -5.12
CA VAL A 232 2.04 -12.33 -6.08
C VAL A 232 0.71 -12.93 -5.64
N GLY A 233 -0.24 -13.00 -6.57
CA GLY A 233 -1.55 -13.61 -6.34
C GLY A 233 -1.53 -15.09 -6.68
N MET A 234 -2.59 -15.80 -6.28
CA MET A 234 -2.79 -17.21 -6.61
C MET A 234 -2.73 -17.47 -8.12
N SER A 235 -2.10 -18.58 -8.51
CA SER A 235 -1.95 -19.03 -9.89
C SER A 235 -1.24 -18.04 -10.82
N THR A 236 -0.59 -17.02 -10.26
CA THR A 236 0.27 -16.08 -11.00
C THR A 236 1.72 -16.30 -10.60
N SER A 237 2.63 -16.00 -11.53
CA SER A 237 4.06 -16.14 -11.28
C SER A 237 4.72 -14.77 -11.17
N ILE A 238 5.60 -14.64 -10.18
CA ILE A 238 6.55 -13.54 -10.11
C ILE A 238 7.97 -14.06 -10.26
N SER A 239 8.84 -13.31 -10.94
CA SER A 239 10.25 -13.68 -11.11
C SER A 239 11.15 -12.65 -10.46
N ILE A 240 11.97 -13.11 -9.49
CA ILE A 240 13.06 -12.32 -8.91
C ILE A 240 14.38 -12.87 -9.44
N LYS A 241 15.06 -12.08 -10.28
CA LYS A 241 16.25 -12.48 -11.04
C LYS A 241 15.98 -13.74 -11.88
N HIS A 242 16.43 -14.90 -11.41
CA HIS A 242 16.31 -16.18 -12.10
C HIS A 242 15.48 -17.20 -11.30
N ILE A 243 14.75 -16.77 -10.27
CA ILE A 243 13.86 -17.62 -9.48
C ILE A 243 12.43 -17.17 -9.75
N SER A 244 11.59 -18.11 -10.19
CA SER A 244 10.16 -17.89 -10.39
C SER A 244 9.38 -18.51 -9.24
N ILE A 245 8.43 -17.77 -8.70
CA ILE A 245 7.54 -18.22 -7.64
C ILE A 245 6.12 -18.21 -8.16
N THR A 246 5.44 -19.34 -8.00
CA THR A 246 4.03 -19.51 -8.35
C THR A 246 3.30 -20.12 -7.16
N PRO A 247 2.51 -19.34 -6.42
CA PRO A 247 1.63 -19.86 -5.39
C PRO A 247 0.40 -20.52 -6.01
N ILE A 248 0.04 -21.70 -5.53
CA ILE A 248 -1.07 -22.52 -6.03
C ILE A 248 -1.86 -23.00 -4.82
N LEU A 249 -3.18 -22.83 -4.85
CA LEU A 249 -4.05 -23.37 -3.82
C LEU A 249 -4.40 -24.81 -4.16
N ASN A 250 -4.13 -25.75 -3.24
CA ASN A 250 -4.38 -27.18 -3.41
C ASN A 250 -5.17 -27.70 -2.20
N GLY A 251 -6.50 -27.59 -2.26
CA GLY A 251 -7.36 -27.90 -1.13
C GLY A 251 -7.14 -26.92 0.02
N ASN A 252 -6.62 -27.41 1.16
CA ASN A 252 -6.30 -26.58 2.33
C ASN A 252 -4.83 -26.18 2.39
N ASP A 253 -4.04 -26.58 1.40
CA ASP A 253 -2.61 -26.27 1.35
C ASP A 253 -2.36 -25.15 0.33
N LEU A 254 -1.48 -24.23 0.70
CA LEU A 254 -0.83 -23.31 -0.20
C LEU A 254 0.48 -23.96 -0.67
N ASP A 255 0.49 -24.42 -1.91
CA ASP A 255 1.68 -24.93 -2.57
C ASP A 255 2.42 -23.78 -3.25
N VAL A 256 3.62 -23.47 -2.77
CA VAL A 256 4.51 -22.49 -3.39
C VAL A 256 5.50 -23.23 -4.29
N GLN A 257 5.23 -23.21 -5.60
CA GLN A 257 6.17 -23.73 -6.58
C GLN A 257 7.30 -22.72 -6.80
N VAL A 258 8.54 -23.17 -6.60
CA VAL A 258 9.76 -22.41 -6.85
C VAL A 258 10.53 -23.05 -8.00
N GLU A 259 10.66 -22.32 -9.10
CA GLU A 259 11.36 -22.76 -10.31
C GLU A 259 12.69 -22.01 -10.49
N ASN A 260 13.74 -22.77 -10.77
CA ASN A 260 15.07 -22.23 -11.09
C ASN A 260 15.21 -21.98 -12.59
N LYS A 261 15.08 -20.72 -13.01
CA LYS A 261 15.25 -20.28 -14.41
C LYS A 261 16.69 -19.93 -14.78
N SER A 262 17.66 -20.20 -13.90
CA SER A 262 19.07 -19.89 -14.15
C SER A 262 19.78 -21.01 -14.92
N LYS A 263 21.06 -20.79 -15.25
CA LYS A 263 21.91 -21.80 -15.89
C LYS A 263 22.68 -22.68 -14.89
N SER A 264 22.49 -22.46 -13.59
CA SER A 264 23.22 -23.15 -12.53
C SER A 264 22.24 -23.65 -11.47
N ALA A 265 22.62 -24.67 -10.72
CA ALA A 265 21.77 -25.14 -9.62
C ALA A 265 21.72 -24.10 -8.50
N ILE A 266 20.58 -24.01 -7.83
CA ILE A 266 20.39 -23.21 -6.61
C ILE A 266 20.14 -24.13 -5.41
N ILE A 267 20.45 -23.63 -4.22
CA ILE A 267 20.20 -24.32 -2.95
C ILE A 267 19.06 -23.60 -2.23
N THR A 268 18.11 -24.36 -1.67
CA THR A 268 16.91 -23.78 -1.06
C THR A 268 17.17 -22.96 0.21
N ASP A 269 18.34 -23.09 0.85
CA ASP A 269 18.76 -22.26 2.00
C ASP A 269 18.75 -20.74 1.71
N GLU A 270 18.80 -20.36 0.43
CA GLU A 270 18.73 -18.96 -0.01
C GLU A 270 17.29 -18.39 0.00
N ILE A 271 16.30 -19.24 0.25
CA ILE A 271 14.86 -18.91 0.23
C ILE A 271 14.33 -19.11 1.64
N LYS A 272 13.88 -18.02 2.27
CA LYS A 272 13.31 -18.08 3.62
C LYS A 272 11.82 -17.82 3.57
N PHE A 273 11.07 -18.66 4.26
CA PHE A 273 9.64 -18.54 4.39
C PHE A 273 9.30 -18.12 5.81
N HIS A 274 8.43 -17.13 5.95
CA HIS A 274 7.87 -16.77 7.25
C HIS A 274 6.43 -16.29 7.11
N SER A 275 5.68 -16.41 8.20
CA SER A 275 4.37 -15.80 8.37
C SER A 275 4.35 -15.08 9.71
N TYR A 276 3.18 -14.56 10.07
CA TYR A 276 2.94 -13.98 11.37
C TYR A 276 1.68 -14.63 11.97
N ASP A 277 1.69 -14.88 13.27
CA ASP A 277 0.53 -15.40 13.99
C ASP A 277 -0.51 -14.30 14.28
N GLY A 278 -1.60 -14.68 14.97
CA GLY A 278 -2.66 -13.77 15.37
C GLY A 278 -2.25 -12.69 16.38
N ASP A 279 -1.05 -12.75 16.95
CA ASP A 279 -0.47 -11.72 17.82
C ASP A 279 0.60 -10.88 17.08
N GLY A 280 0.80 -11.12 15.79
CA GLY A 280 1.82 -10.45 14.98
C GLY A 280 3.24 -10.93 15.26
N GLN A 281 3.43 -12.10 15.88
CA GLN A 281 4.75 -12.69 16.06
C GLN A 281 5.17 -13.48 14.83
N ARG A 282 6.43 -13.31 14.44
CA ARG A 282 7.00 -13.95 13.25
C ARG A 282 7.15 -15.47 13.47
N ILE A 283 6.54 -16.26 12.60
CA ILE A 283 6.73 -17.71 12.50
C ILE A 283 7.67 -17.99 11.32
N VAL A 284 8.78 -18.69 11.56
CA VAL A 284 9.71 -19.10 10.50
C VAL A 284 9.42 -20.52 10.08
N HIS A 285 9.15 -20.72 8.79
CA HIS A 285 8.91 -22.03 8.20
C HIS A 285 10.23 -22.61 7.68
N ARG A 286 10.60 -23.79 8.15
CA ARG A 286 11.87 -24.44 7.80
C ARG A 286 11.60 -25.66 6.94
N PHE A 287 12.39 -25.79 5.89
CA PHE A 287 12.37 -26.92 4.99
C PHE A 287 13.77 -27.54 4.92
N ASP A 288 13.82 -28.80 4.51
CA ASP A 288 15.08 -29.47 4.27
C ASP A 288 15.84 -28.79 3.13
N ARG A 289 17.17 -28.83 3.25
CA ARG A 289 18.05 -28.29 2.24
C ARG A 289 17.96 -29.14 0.98
N GLU A 290 17.54 -28.53 -0.11
CA GLU A 290 17.41 -29.16 -1.41
C GLU A 290 18.21 -28.42 -2.47
N ARG A 291 18.54 -29.15 -3.53
CA ARG A 291 19.18 -28.60 -4.74
C ARG A 291 18.13 -28.56 -5.85
N ILE A 292 17.91 -27.37 -6.41
CA ILE A 292 17.05 -27.18 -7.57
C ILE A 292 17.94 -26.99 -8.80
N ASP A 293 18.00 -28.01 -9.66
CA ASP A 293 18.76 -27.95 -10.92
C ASP A 293 18.15 -26.94 -11.92
N PRO A 294 18.91 -26.49 -12.94
CA PRO A 294 18.41 -25.58 -13.97
C PRO A 294 17.12 -26.08 -14.63
N GLN A 295 16.13 -25.19 -14.76
CA GLN A 295 14.79 -25.44 -15.31
C GLN A 295 13.95 -26.49 -14.56
N ASN A 296 14.37 -26.87 -13.35
CA ASN A 296 13.56 -27.67 -12.45
C ASN A 296 12.85 -26.77 -11.43
N ALA A 297 11.87 -27.34 -10.75
CA ALA A 297 11.14 -26.71 -9.66
C ALA A 297 11.05 -27.63 -8.44
N THR A 298 10.87 -27.03 -7.28
CA THR A 298 10.43 -27.71 -6.05
C THR A 298 9.15 -27.04 -5.53
N ILE A 299 8.44 -27.71 -4.63
CA ILE A 299 7.19 -27.22 -4.04
C ILE A 299 7.33 -27.18 -2.53
N PHE A 300 6.94 -26.05 -1.93
CA PHE A 300 6.84 -25.87 -0.49
C PHE A 300 5.37 -25.70 -0.11
N SER A 301 4.85 -26.60 0.72
CA SER A 301 3.43 -26.62 1.10
C SER A 301 3.23 -26.02 2.49
N PHE A 302 2.17 -25.21 2.66
CA PHE A 302 1.81 -24.53 3.91
C PHE A 302 0.32 -24.71 4.21
N ASP A 303 -0.05 -25.02 5.45
CA ASP A 303 -1.46 -25.09 5.85
C ASP A 303 -2.06 -23.67 5.94
N ILE A 304 -3.06 -23.37 5.10
CA ILE A 304 -3.69 -22.05 5.06
C ILE A 304 -4.58 -21.76 6.28
N SER A 305 -4.90 -22.76 7.10
CA SER A 305 -5.58 -22.55 8.38
C SER A 305 -4.66 -21.87 9.40
N GLU A 306 -3.34 -22.03 9.23
CA GLU A 306 -2.31 -21.43 10.08
C GLU A 306 -1.63 -20.23 9.40
N VAL A 307 -1.59 -20.20 8.07
CA VAL A 307 -0.93 -19.14 7.29
C VAL A 307 -1.94 -18.25 6.58
N LEU A 308 -2.22 -17.10 7.19
CA LEU A 308 -3.07 -16.05 6.61
C LEU A 308 -2.33 -15.17 5.61
N GLN A 309 -1.02 -15.02 5.79
CA GLN A 309 -0.14 -14.24 4.93
C GLN A 309 1.26 -14.85 4.95
N LEU A 310 1.79 -15.16 3.77
CA LEU A 310 3.10 -15.78 3.61
C LEU A 310 4.09 -14.78 3.01
N TYR A 311 5.27 -14.70 3.61
CA TYR A 311 6.39 -13.88 3.18
C TYR A 311 7.54 -14.77 2.74
N ILE A 312 8.06 -14.48 1.56
CA ILE A 312 9.18 -15.21 0.95
C ILE A 312 10.33 -14.22 0.75
N GLU A 313 11.46 -14.46 1.40
CA GLU A 313 12.68 -13.66 1.29
C GLU A 313 13.66 -14.38 0.36
N ILE A 314 14.05 -13.71 -0.73
CA ILE A 314 15.01 -14.22 -1.71
C ILE A 314 15.89 -13.07 -2.19
N HIS A 315 17.21 -13.22 -2.08
CA HIS A 315 18.18 -12.22 -2.55
C HIS A 315 17.96 -10.78 -2.01
N ASN A 316 17.54 -10.64 -0.74
CA ASN A 316 17.15 -9.39 -0.09
C ASN A 316 15.87 -8.74 -0.64
N GLU A 317 15.15 -9.43 -1.52
CA GLU A 317 13.80 -9.04 -1.95
C GLU A 317 12.79 -9.82 -1.11
N ILE A 318 11.66 -9.18 -0.79
CA ILE A 318 10.55 -9.81 -0.08
C ILE A 318 9.36 -9.88 -1.01
N ILE A 319 8.75 -11.06 -1.07
CA ILE A 319 7.53 -11.33 -1.81
C ILE A 319 6.46 -11.71 -0.81
N VAL A 320 5.34 -10.98 -0.83
CA VAL A 320 4.15 -11.30 -0.07
C VAL A 320 3.19 -12.07 -0.97
N VAL A 321 2.82 -13.26 -0.55
CA VAL A 321 1.80 -14.06 -1.23
C VAL A 321 0.42 -13.58 -0.78
N ASP A 322 -0.38 -13.14 -1.74
CA ASP A 322 -1.78 -12.80 -1.50
C ASP A 322 -2.63 -14.06 -1.60
N ILE A 323 -2.99 -14.61 -0.44
CA ILE A 323 -3.79 -15.83 -0.27
C ILE A 323 -5.30 -15.52 -0.38
N THR A 324 -5.66 -14.26 -0.61
CA THR A 324 -7.07 -13.87 -0.76
C THR A 324 -7.58 -14.30 -2.14
N ILE A 325 -8.62 -15.14 -2.12
CA ILE A 325 -9.20 -15.85 -3.27
C ILE A 325 -10.04 -14.90 -4.13
#